data_AF-A0A7W6UYS1-F1
#
_entry.id   AF-A0A7W6UYS1-F1
#
_cell.length_a   1.000
_cell.length_b   1.000
_cell.length_c   1.000
_cell.angle_alpha   90.00
_cell.angle_beta   90.00
_cell.angle_gamma   90.00
#
_symmetry.space_group_name_H-M   'P 1'
#
loop_
_entity.id
_entity.type
_entity.pdbx_description
1 polymer ?
#
loop_
_entity_poly.entity_id
_entity_poly.type
_entity_poly.pdbx_seq_one_letter_code
_entity_poly.pdbx_strand_id
1 'polypeptide(L)'
;MTTQQILAFAVIAAMMAVFIWDRFRYDVVACCALVLAVALGVVPTDQAFSGFSDDIVIIVGSALVVSAGVARSGIVDLAIKKFFPNLDTLHTQLALLMIVVAVLSAFIKNIGALAIMMPVAFQFAKKSGASPSKYLMPMAFSALLGGLMTQIGTSPNIVVSRIREELTGQSFTMFDFTPMGVILCLVGITFLLFFHWLVPSRTKENHSIEEAVEIKNYTSEVMVTAQSTVLEKRLGELLKLGDGEVIANAVLRGTARMAPFPDLSLRENDIVMLEGPSKALDRIVSNAKLQLSGKPLTGEQAQGDIISVEAIISQESPLKGLSAKELALSYTRGVNLLAISRHGERLKERLGSLTLAAGDVIVLQGSRKTMPTIMQDFSLLPLAQREVLLGTRRRAFIPLIILALAMAATAVGLAPVPVAFFAAALGMVVFRCIPLTDFYKSVDGPILVMLAALIPVSDSLRTTGGSDLIAGWLGEVAATLPAWGALGLILITAMAVTPFLNNAATVLVMGPIAASFATSLGFKPEAFLMAVAIGAGCDFLTPVGHQCNTLVFGPGGYKFSDYPRLGLPLSFLIILVSIPALLYVWPVA
;
A
#
# COMPACT_ATOMS: atom_id res chain seq x y z
N MET A 1 27.04 28.07 -25.48
CA MET A 1 25.83 28.10 -24.63
C MET A 1 25.35 29.53 -24.51
N THR A 2 24.05 29.78 -24.69
CA THR A 2 23.42 31.10 -24.50
C THR A 2 23.14 31.36 -23.01
N THR A 3 22.90 32.61 -22.63
CA THR A 3 22.51 32.95 -21.25
C THR A 3 21.25 32.21 -20.79
N GLN A 4 20.25 32.10 -21.67
CA GLN A 4 19.02 31.35 -21.37
C GLN A 4 19.29 29.86 -21.11
N GLN A 5 20.18 29.24 -21.88
CA GLN A 5 20.58 27.84 -21.66
C GLN A 5 21.29 27.67 -20.31
N ILE A 6 22.21 28.57 -19.97
CA ILE A 6 22.93 28.53 -18.69
C ILE A 6 21.94 28.65 -17.52
N LEU A 7 20.98 29.57 -17.60
CA LEU A 7 19.95 29.74 -16.57
C LEU A 7 19.04 28.51 -16.47
N ALA A 8 18.59 27.94 -17.59
CA ALA A 8 17.79 26.71 -17.60
C ALA A 8 18.54 25.54 -16.94
N PHE A 9 19.81 25.33 -17.30
CA PHE A 9 20.64 24.31 -16.66
C PHE A 9 20.89 24.58 -15.18
N ALA A 10 21.08 25.84 -14.79
CA ALA A 10 21.28 26.21 -13.39
C ALA A 10 20.02 25.89 -12.55
N VAL A 11 18.82 26.17 -13.07
CA VAL A 11 17.56 25.83 -12.40
C VAL A 11 17.43 24.31 -12.23
N ILE A 12 17.66 23.54 -13.30
CA ILE A 12 17.56 22.07 -13.25
C ILE A 12 18.63 21.48 -12.33
N ALA A 13 19.87 21.95 -12.41
CA ALA A 13 20.96 21.47 -11.55
C ALA A 13 20.70 21.79 -10.08
N ALA A 14 20.21 23.00 -9.76
CA ALA A 14 19.81 23.37 -8.40
C ALA A 14 18.66 22.48 -7.90
N MET A 15 17.64 22.26 -8.74
CA MET A 15 16.52 21.38 -8.42
C MET A 15 17.00 19.94 -8.17
N MET A 16 17.85 19.39 -9.04
CA MET A 16 18.43 18.06 -8.87
C MET A 16 19.26 17.95 -7.58
N ALA A 17 20.06 18.96 -7.26
CA ALA A 17 20.83 18.99 -6.01
C ALA A 17 19.91 18.96 -4.78
N VAL A 18 18.78 19.67 -4.81
CA VAL A 18 17.79 19.67 -3.72
C VAL A 18 17.04 18.33 -3.64
N PHE A 19 16.71 17.71 -4.77
CA PHE A 19 16.12 16.36 -4.78
C PHE A 19 17.08 15.32 -4.20
N ILE A 20 18.36 15.36 -4.58
CA ILE A 20 19.41 14.48 -4.01
C ILE A 20 19.56 14.70 -2.50
N TRP A 21 19.36 15.94 -2.02
CA TRP A 21 19.44 16.27 -0.59
C TRP A 21 18.29 15.63 0.22
N ASP A 22 17.14 15.37 -0.39
CA ASP A 22 15.98 14.65 0.19
C ASP A 22 15.49 15.22 1.55
N ARG A 23 15.65 16.53 1.80
CA ARG A 23 15.15 17.20 3.02
C ARG A 23 13.78 17.85 2.85
N PHE A 24 13.39 18.14 1.62
CA PHE A 24 12.17 18.87 1.29
C PHE A 24 11.24 17.96 0.48
N ARG A 25 9.93 18.16 0.66
CA ARG A 25 8.96 17.42 -0.14
C ARG A 25 9.10 17.78 -1.62
N TYR A 26 9.02 16.78 -2.48
CA TYR A 26 9.30 16.93 -3.91
C TYR A 26 8.36 17.92 -4.63
N ASP A 27 7.12 18.04 -4.18
CA ASP A 27 6.12 18.98 -4.71
C ASP A 27 6.51 20.43 -4.42
N VAL A 28 7.06 20.69 -3.24
CA VAL A 28 7.59 22.01 -2.86
C VAL A 28 8.83 22.36 -3.68
N VAL A 29 9.74 21.40 -3.86
CA VAL A 29 10.96 21.60 -4.69
C VAL A 29 10.58 21.95 -6.13
N ALA A 30 9.61 21.23 -6.71
CA ALA A 30 9.11 21.51 -8.05
C ALA A 30 8.49 22.91 -8.17
N CYS A 31 7.68 23.33 -7.19
CA CYS A 31 7.11 24.68 -7.17
C CYS A 31 8.19 25.77 -7.06
N CYS A 32 9.20 25.57 -6.20
CA CYS A 32 10.34 26.49 -6.10
C CYS A 32 11.13 26.58 -7.40
N ALA A 33 11.35 25.45 -8.08
CA ALA A 33 12.02 25.42 -9.38
C ALA A 33 11.23 26.19 -10.45
N LEU A 34 9.91 26.03 -10.49
CA LEU A 34 9.03 26.79 -11.40
C LEU A 34 9.11 28.30 -11.12
N VAL A 35 8.95 28.71 -9.85
CA VAL A 35 9.02 30.13 -9.47
C VAL A 35 10.38 30.73 -9.84
N LEU A 36 11.47 29.99 -9.59
CA LEU A 36 12.82 30.41 -9.96
C LEU A 36 12.98 30.51 -11.48
N ALA A 37 12.46 29.55 -12.24
CA ALA A 37 12.52 29.56 -13.71
C ALA A 37 11.78 30.76 -14.31
N VAL A 38 10.61 31.11 -13.74
CA VAL A 38 9.84 32.29 -14.13
C VAL A 38 10.56 33.58 -13.74
N ALA A 39 11.10 33.65 -12.52
CA ALA A 39 11.85 34.82 -12.04
C ALA A 39 13.10 35.10 -12.89
N LEU A 40 13.76 34.05 -13.38
CA LEU A 40 14.91 34.14 -14.28
C LEU A 40 14.53 34.37 -15.75
N GLY A 41 13.24 34.40 -16.09
CA GLY A 41 12.74 34.58 -17.46
C GLY A 41 13.02 33.39 -18.38
N VAL A 42 13.30 32.21 -17.80
CA VAL A 42 13.49 30.96 -18.55
C VAL A 42 12.14 30.37 -18.97
N VAL A 43 11.15 30.46 -18.07
CA VAL A 43 9.76 30.11 -18.34
C VAL A 43 8.95 31.41 -18.51
N PRO A 44 8.27 31.61 -19.65
CA PRO A 44 7.36 32.74 -19.85
C PRO A 44 6.25 32.76 -18.78
N THR A 45 5.92 33.94 -18.26
CA THR A 45 4.94 34.11 -17.17
C THR A 45 3.54 33.61 -17.53
N ASP A 46 3.16 33.72 -18.80
CA ASP A 46 1.89 33.23 -19.35
C ASP A 46 1.83 31.70 -19.43
N GLN A 47 2.99 31.04 -19.50
CA GLN A 47 3.11 29.59 -19.55
C GLN A 47 3.44 28.96 -18.19
N ALA A 48 3.64 29.77 -17.15
CA ALA A 48 4.05 29.28 -15.83
C ALA A 48 3.10 28.20 -15.25
N PHE A 49 1.80 28.31 -15.53
CA PHE A 49 0.78 27.40 -15.02
C PHE A 49 0.18 26.47 -16.08
N SER A 50 0.74 26.42 -17.29
CA SER A 50 0.22 25.57 -18.38
C SER A 50 0.18 24.09 -17.99
N GLY A 51 1.13 23.65 -17.16
CA GLY A 51 1.20 22.29 -16.65
C GLY A 51 -0.01 21.85 -15.82
N PHE A 52 -0.77 22.78 -15.21
CA PHE A 52 -1.98 22.42 -14.44
C PHE A 52 -3.16 22.02 -15.33
N SER A 53 -3.18 22.49 -16.58
CA SER A 53 -4.14 22.08 -17.61
C SER A 53 -3.61 20.97 -18.51
N ASP A 54 -2.42 20.45 -18.24
CA ASP A 54 -1.79 19.45 -19.09
C ASP A 54 -2.48 18.08 -18.96
N ASP A 55 -2.58 17.39 -20.10
CA ASP A 55 -3.18 16.08 -20.24
C ASP A 55 -2.56 15.05 -19.29
N ILE A 56 -1.25 15.12 -19.00
CA ILE A 56 -0.59 14.24 -18.04
C ILE A 56 -1.24 14.36 -16.66
N VAL A 57 -1.50 15.58 -16.19
CA VAL A 57 -2.08 15.83 -14.86
C VAL A 57 -3.51 15.29 -14.79
N ILE A 58 -4.28 15.47 -15.87
CA ILE A 58 -5.65 14.97 -15.98
C ILE A 58 -5.66 13.43 -15.99
N ILE A 59 -4.80 12.80 -16.79
CA ILE A 59 -4.68 11.33 -16.88
C ILE A 59 -4.28 10.76 -15.51
N VAL A 60 -3.20 11.27 -14.91
CA VAL A 60 -2.68 10.75 -13.63
C VAL A 60 -3.73 10.94 -12.52
N GLY A 61 -4.35 12.11 -12.41
CA GLY A 61 -5.39 12.36 -11.41
C GLY A 61 -6.59 11.42 -11.56
N SER A 62 -7.05 11.24 -12.80
CA SER A 62 -8.17 10.35 -13.12
C SER A 62 -7.83 8.88 -12.90
N ALA A 63 -6.61 8.46 -13.26
CA ALA A 63 -6.09 7.12 -13.02
C ALA A 63 -6.09 6.78 -11.53
N LEU A 64 -5.66 7.72 -10.67
CA LEU A 64 -5.65 7.53 -9.21
C LEU A 64 -7.06 7.31 -8.65
N VAL A 65 -8.04 8.06 -9.13
CA VAL A 65 -9.45 7.86 -8.77
C VAL A 65 -9.93 6.47 -9.22
N VAL A 66 -9.72 6.12 -10.49
CA VAL A 66 -10.14 4.82 -11.04
C VAL A 66 -9.48 3.68 -10.27
N SER A 67 -8.19 3.79 -10.00
CA SER A 67 -7.40 2.85 -9.19
C SER A 67 -7.97 2.67 -7.78
N ALA A 68 -8.35 3.75 -7.10
CA ALA A 68 -9.00 3.68 -5.79
C ALA A 68 -10.38 3.02 -5.83
N GLY A 69 -11.16 3.25 -6.89
CA GLY A 69 -12.45 2.60 -7.12
C GLY A 69 -12.31 1.09 -7.30
N VAL A 70 -11.32 0.66 -8.09
CA VAL A 70 -11.00 -0.76 -8.29
C VAL A 70 -10.50 -1.40 -6.99
N ALA A 71 -9.62 -0.73 -6.24
CA ALA A 71 -9.15 -1.21 -4.94
C ALA A 71 -10.31 -1.44 -3.95
N ARG A 72 -11.30 -0.54 -3.93
CA ARG A 72 -12.49 -0.63 -3.05
C ARG A 72 -13.55 -1.63 -3.50
N SER A 73 -13.47 -2.12 -4.74
CA SER A 73 -14.44 -3.08 -5.29
C SER A 73 -14.49 -4.41 -4.52
N GLY A 74 -13.42 -4.75 -3.79
CA GLY A 74 -13.30 -6.02 -3.09
C GLY A 74 -13.10 -7.23 -4.00
N ILE A 75 -12.90 -7.01 -5.30
CA ILE A 75 -12.67 -8.10 -6.25
C ILE A 75 -11.38 -8.85 -5.95
N VAL A 76 -10.38 -8.12 -5.45
CA VAL A 76 -9.10 -8.69 -5.00
C VAL A 76 -9.32 -9.60 -3.79
N ASP A 77 -10.13 -9.19 -2.80
CA ASP A 77 -10.48 -10.05 -1.65
C ASP A 77 -11.22 -11.33 -2.07
N LEU A 78 -12.09 -11.24 -3.07
CA LEU A 78 -12.81 -12.39 -3.64
C LEU A 78 -11.86 -13.34 -4.37
N ALA A 79 -10.95 -12.79 -5.18
CA ALA A 79 -9.91 -13.56 -5.86
C ALA A 79 -8.99 -14.26 -4.84
N ILE A 80 -8.60 -13.56 -3.78
CA ILE A 80 -7.81 -14.13 -2.69
C ILE A 80 -8.55 -15.32 -2.06
N LYS A 81 -9.79 -15.15 -1.61
CA LYS A 81 -10.55 -16.24 -0.99
C LYS A 81 -10.76 -17.45 -1.90
N LYS A 82 -10.92 -17.23 -3.20
CA LYS A 82 -11.19 -18.30 -4.18
C LYS A 82 -9.93 -19.07 -4.59
N PHE A 83 -8.81 -18.38 -4.79
CA PHE A 83 -7.60 -18.97 -5.39
C PHE A 83 -6.47 -19.29 -4.39
N PHE A 84 -6.54 -18.78 -3.14
CA PHE A 84 -5.42 -18.86 -2.18
C PHE A 84 -5.50 -19.91 -1.03
N PRO A 85 -6.58 -20.70 -0.79
CA PRO A 85 -6.66 -21.51 0.44
C PRO A 85 -5.69 -22.71 0.52
N ASN A 86 -5.18 -23.22 -0.61
CA ASN A 86 -4.49 -24.52 -0.65
C ASN A 86 -2.98 -24.46 -0.94
N LEU A 87 -2.32 -23.32 -0.70
CA LEU A 87 -0.87 -23.20 -0.94
C LEU A 87 -0.05 -23.35 0.34
N ASP A 88 0.83 -24.35 0.35
CA ASP A 88 1.64 -24.70 1.52
C ASP A 88 3.15 -24.43 1.34
N THR A 89 3.61 -24.24 0.09
CA THR A 89 5.02 -24.03 -0.26
C THR A 89 5.36 -22.54 -0.45
N LEU A 90 6.51 -22.11 0.13
CA LEU A 90 7.04 -20.75 0.02
C LEU A 90 7.11 -20.26 -1.44
N HIS A 91 7.67 -21.07 -2.35
CA HIS A 91 7.83 -20.70 -3.76
C HIS A 91 6.50 -20.42 -4.45
N THR A 92 5.48 -21.24 -4.18
CA THR A 92 4.17 -21.13 -4.86
C THR A 92 3.38 -19.96 -4.30
N GLN A 93 3.48 -19.72 -2.98
CA GLN A 93 2.95 -18.51 -2.34
C GLN A 93 3.61 -17.23 -2.88
N LEU A 94 4.94 -17.23 -3.00
CA LEU A 94 5.70 -16.09 -3.53
C LEU A 94 5.38 -15.83 -5.01
N ALA A 95 5.33 -16.88 -5.84
CA ALA A 95 4.97 -16.80 -7.25
C ALA A 95 3.56 -16.21 -7.43
N LEU A 96 2.59 -16.73 -6.68
CA LEU A 96 1.22 -16.23 -6.73
C LEU A 96 1.15 -14.74 -6.33
N LEU A 97 1.82 -14.36 -5.24
CA LEU A 97 1.86 -12.96 -4.79
C LEU A 97 2.45 -12.04 -5.86
N MET A 98 3.60 -12.41 -6.44
CA MET A 98 4.25 -11.60 -7.47
C MET A 98 3.41 -11.48 -8.73
N ILE A 99 2.86 -12.59 -9.25
CA ILE A 99 2.01 -12.57 -10.45
C ILE A 99 0.77 -11.71 -10.22
N VAL A 100 0.08 -11.89 -9.09
CA VAL A 100 -1.13 -11.12 -8.80
C VAL A 100 -0.81 -9.64 -8.63
N VAL A 101 0.27 -9.30 -7.91
CA VAL A 101 0.69 -7.92 -7.75
C VAL A 101 1.09 -7.30 -9.09
N ALA A 102 1.86 -7.99 -9.93
CA ALA A 102 2.24 -7.48 -11.24
C ALA A 102 1.02 -7.18 -12.12
N VAL A 103 0.06 -8.12 -12.18
CA VAL A 103 -1.17 -7.94 -12.96
C VAL A 103 -2.02 -6.80 -12.40
N LEU A 104 -2.17 -6.69 -11.08
CA LEU A 104 -2.89 -5.56 -10.48
C LEU A 104 -2.17 -4.23 -10.76
N SER A 105 -0.84 -4.21 -10.64
CA SER A 105 -0.01 -3.02 -10.86
C SER A 105 -0.01 -2.55 -12.31
N ALA A 106 -0.31 -3.43 -13.27
CA ALA A 106 -0.50 -3.05 -14.67
C ALA A 106 -1.73 -2.14 -14.87
N PHE A 107 -2.67 -2.09 -13.94
CA PHE A 107 -3.94 -1.35 -14.07
C PHE A 107 -4.27 -0.43 -12.89
N ILE A 108 -3.57 -0.59 -11.77
CA ILE A 108 -3.77 0.11 -10.50
C ILE A 108 -2.43 0.71 -10.12
N LYS A 109 -2.42 1.87 -9.43
CA LYS A 109 -1.19 2.48 -8.89
C LYS A 109 -0.38 1.41 -8.13
N ASN A 110 0.92 1.30 -8.42
CA ASN A 110 1.82 0.28 -7.84
C ASN A 110 1.68 0.13 -6.31
N ILE A 111 1.56 1.25 -5.61
CA ILE A 111 1.44 1.30 -4.15
C ILE A 111 0.11 0.73 -3.67
N GLY A 112 -0.98 1.01 -4.40
CA GLY A 112 -2.30 0.48 -4.09
C GLY A 112 -2.33 -1.04 -4.25
N ALA A 113 -1.78 -1.55 -5.36
CA ALA A 113 -1.67 -3.00 -5.59
C ALA A 113 -0.85 -3.69 -4.47
N LEU A 114 0.30 -3.11 -4.12
CA LEU A 114 1.16 -3.61 -3.06
C LEU A 114 0.50 -3.57 -1.67
N ALA A 115 -0.16 -2.46 -1.33
CA ALA A 115 -0.83 -2.28 -0.04
C ALA A 115 -1.97 -3.28 0.18
N ILE A 116 -2.74 -3.58 -0.87
CA ILE A 116 -3.82 -4.59 -0.82
C ILE A 116 -3.25 -6.00 -0.56
N MET A 117 -2.08 -6.30 -1.12
CA MET A 117 -1.48 -7.64 -1.04
C MET A 117 -0.56 -7.85 0.18
N MET A 118 -0.14 -6.77 0.84
CA MET A 118 0.70 -6.83 2.04
C MET A 118 0.10 -7.66 3.19
N PRO A 119 -1.20 -7.53 3.55
CA PRO A 119 -1.84 -8.41 4.54
C PRO A 119 -1.81 -9.89 4.16
N VAL A 120 -1.85 -10.21 2.87
CA VAL A 120 -1.76 -11.59 2.37
C VAL A 120 -0.33 -12.10 2.51
N ALA A 121 0.67 -11.26 2.18
CA ALA A 121 2.08 -11.59 2.38
C ALA A 121 2.38 -11.90 3.86
N PHE A 122 1.84 -11.13 4.81
CA PHE A 122 1.99 -11.43 6.24
C PHE A 122 1.32 -12.74 6.66
N GLN A 123 0.13 -13.03 6.13
CA GLN A 123 -0.56 -14.29 6.41
C GLN A 123 0.21 -15.49 5.86
N PHE A 124 0.77 -15.38 4.66
CA PHE A 124 1.60 -16.42 4.05
C PHE A 124 2.89 -16.63 4.82
N ALA A 125 3.57 -15.55 5.23
CA ALA A 125 4.74 -15.62 6.10
C ALA A 125 4.43 -16.35 7.42
N LYS A 126 3.29 -16.04 8.06
CA LYS A 126 2.86 -16.71 9.29
C LYS A 126 2.52 -18.19 9.07
N LYS A 127 1.84 -18.54 7.96
CA LYS A 127 1.47 -19.92 7.63
C LYS A 127 2.69 -20.78 7.30
N SER A 128 3.68 -20.24 6.60
CA SER A 128 4.89 -20.95 6.18
C SER A 128 6.03 -20.92 7.19
N GLY A 129 5.89 -20.15 8.29
CA GLY A 129 6.96 -19.92 9.26
C GLY A 129 8.15 -19.12 8.71
N ALA A 130 8.00 -18.49 7.54
CA ALA A 130 9.04 -17.66 6.94
C ALA A 130 8.94 -16.20 7.41
N SER A 131 10.05 -15.46 7.36
CA SER A 131 9.99 -14.02 7.62
C SER A 131 9.16 -13.28 6.55
N PRO A 132 8.32 -12.29 6.93
CA PRO A 132 7.67 -11.38 5.98
C PRO A 132 8.63 -10.72 4.99
N SER A 133 9.88 -10.48 5.39
CA SER A 133 10.90 -9.89 4.54
C SER A 133 11.21 -10.72 3.29
N LYS A 134 10.91 -12.03 3.27
CA LYS A 134 11.09 -12.86 2.08
C LYS A 134 10.00 -12.64 1.02
N TYR A 135 8.85 -12.08 1.40
CA TYR A 135 7.74 -11.82 0.50
C TYR A 135 7.66 -10.36 0.07
N LEU A 136 7.91 -9.42 1.00
CA LEU A 136 7.62 -8.00 0.77
C LEU A 136 8.48 -7.35 -0.32
N MET A 137 9.80 -7.55 -0.32
CA MET A 137 10.71 -6.97 -1.33
C MET A 137 10.50 -7.54 -2.73
N PRO A 138 10.43 -8.87 -2.96
CA PRO A 138 10.09 -9.40 -4.29
C PRO A 138 8.72 -8.92 -4.78
N MET A 139 7.74 -8.83 -3.89
CA MET A 139 6.42 -8.31 -4.23
C MET A 139 6.46 -6.82 -4.62
N ALA A 140 7.24 -5.99 -3.93
CA ALA A 140 7.44 -4.59 -4.30
C ALA A 140 8.09 -4.48 -5.69
N PHE A 141 9.15 -5.24 -5.97
CA PHE A 141 9.81 -5.24 -7.28
C PHE A 141 8.89 -5.74 -8.38
N SER A 142 8.07 -6.76 -8.08
CA SER A 142 7.04 -7.26 -9.00
C SER A 142 5.95 -6.22 -9.29
N ALA A 143 5.61 -5.36 -8.34
CA ALA A 143 4.71 -4.23 -8.59
C ALA A 143 5.32 -3.24 -9.58
N LEU A 144 6.60 -2.88 -9.39
CA LEU A 144 7.31 -1.99 -10.31
C LEU A 144 7.35 -2.54 -11.73
N LEU A 145 7.68 -3.83 -11.88
CA LEU A 145 7.70 -4.51 -13.17
C LEU A 145 6.31 -4.60 -13.81
N GLY A 146 5.27 -4.87 -13.04
CA GLY A 146 3.89 -4.87 -13.53
C GLY A 146 3.44 -3.51 -14.04
N GLY A 147 3.86 -2.43 -13.38
CA GLY A 147 3.57 -1.06 -13.80
C GLY A 147 4.14 -0.67 -15.17
N LEU A 148 5.12 -1.42 -15.68
CA LEU A 148 5.69 -1.22 -17.03
C LEU A 148 4.82 -1.77 -18.15
N MET A 149 3.80 -2.59 -17.86
CA MET A 149 3.01 -3.30 -18.88
C MET A 149 2.02 -2.42 -19.64
N THR A 150 1.60 -1.30 -19.07
CA THR A 150 0.61 -0.41 -19.70
C THR A 150 0.99 1.05 -19.54
N GLN A 151 0.45 1.91 -20.39
CA GLN A 151 0.64 3.35 -20.27
C GLN A 151 0.21 3.90 -18.90
N ILE A 152 -0.82 3.34 -18.27
CA ILE A 152 -1.36 3.86 -17.01
C ILE A 152 -0.76 3.24 -15.76
N GLY A 153 -0.04 2.12 -15.90
CA GLY A 153 0.54 1.39 -14.78
C GLY A 153 1.48 2.28 -13.94
N THR A 154 2.18 3.22 -14.58
CA THR A 154 3.09 4.14 -13.89
C THR A 154 3.14 5.51 -14.55
N SER A 155 3.40 6.56 -13.76
CA SER A 155 3.48 7.94 -14.25
C SER A 155 4.56 8.16 -15.32
N PRO A 156 5.79 7.59 -15.24
CA PRO A 156 6.76 7.59 -16.33
C PRO A 156 6.18 7.29 -17.72
N ASN A 157 5.33 6.27 -17.83
CA ASN A 157 4.80 5.83 -19.12
C ASN A 157 3.84 6.88 -19.71
N ILE A 158 3.02 7.52 -18.87
CA ILE A 158 2.14 8.62 -19.27
C ILE A 158 2.97 9.80 -19.78
N VAL A 159 4.00 10.19 -19.04
CA VAL A 159 4.86 11.33 -19.41
C VAL A 159 5.61 11.05 -20.73
N VAL A 160 6.19 9.86 -20.89
CA VAL A 160 6.87 9.47 -22.13
C VAL A 160 5.92 9.50 -23.33
N SER A 161 4.67 9.05 -23.15
CA SER A 161 3.67 9.06 -24.22
C SER A 161 3.36 10.48 -24.71
N ARG A 162 3.23 11.45 -23.80
CA ARG A 162 3.07 12.86 -24.16
C ARG A 162 4.29 13.37 -24.91
N ILE A 163 5.51 13.11 -24.41
CA ILE A 163 6.73 13.61 -25.06
C ILE A 163 6.81 13.10 -26.50
N ARG A 164 6.44 11.84 -26.76
CA ARG A 164 6.34 11.31 -28.12
C ARG A 164 5.30 12.06 -28.96
N GLU A 165 4.13 12.35 -28.39
CA GLU A 165 3.06 13.08 -29.07
C GLU A 165 3.51 14.46 -29.53
N GLU A 166 4.23 15.22 -28.71
CA GLU A 166 4.75 16.52 -29.11
C GLU A 166 5.78 16.45 -30.23
N LEU A 167 6.62 15.42 -30.23
CA LEU A 167 7.72 15.28 -31.18
C LEU A 167 7.26 14.71 -32.52
N THR A 168 6.30 13.80 -32.50
CA THR A 168 5.91 12.99 -33.67
C THR A 168 4.46 13.22 -34.11
N GLY A 169 3.66 13.93 -33.32
CA GLY A 169 2.22 14.06 -33.50
C GLY A 169 1.43 12.81 -33.09
N GLN A 170 2.09 11.78 -32.55
CA GLN A 170 1.45 10.53 -32.13
C GLN A 170 1.84 10.12 -30.71
N SER A 171 0.86 9.98 -29.82
CA SER A 171 1.06 9.41 -28.48
C SER A 171 1.29 7.90 -28.54
N PHE A 172 2.03 7.32 -27.58
CA PHE A 172 1.97 5.86 -27.37
C PHE A 172 0.55 5.45 -26.97
N THR A 173 0.06 4.37 -27.59
CA THR A 173 -1.20 3.74 -27.19
C THR A 173 -1.03 3.02 -25.85
N MET A 174 -2.16 2.64 -25.24
CA MET A 174 -2.15 2.01 -23.93
C MET A 174 -1.31 0.72 -23.87
N PHE A 175 -1.29 -0.06 -24.96
CA PHE A 175 -0.63 -1.37 -25.02
C PHE A 175 0.69 -1.38 -25.80
N ASP A 176 1.16 -0.22 -26.28
CA ASP A 176 2.51 -0.09 -26.88
C ASP A 176 3.63 -0.46 -25.90
N PHE A 177 3.36 -0.31 -24.59
CA PHE A 177 4.25 -0.70 -23.50
C PHE A 177 4.23 -2.20 -23.21
N THR A 178 3.18 -2.91 -23.61
CA THR A 178 2.93 -4.30 -23.20
C THR A 178 3.98 -5.30 -23.68
N PRO A 179 4.47 -5.27 -24.93
CA PRO A 179 5.51 -6.20 -25.36
C PRO A 179 6.74 -6.14 -24.45
N MET A 180 7.21 -4.92 -24.15
CA MET A 180 8.36 -4.70 -23.28
C MET A 180 8.04 -5.05 -21.82
N GLY A 181 6.93 -4.54 -21.28
CA GLY A 181 6.55 -4.77 -19.90
C GLY A 181 6.29 -6.25 -19.59
N VAL A 182 5.67 -7.01 -20.50
CA VAL A 182 5.46 -8.46 -20.34
C VAL A 182 6.80 -9.20 -20.33
N ILE A 183 7.70 -8.91 -21.28
CA ILE A 183 9.02 -9.54 -21.32
C ILE A 183 9.79 -9.28 -20.02
N LEU A 184 9.87 -8.02 -19.59
CA LEU A 184 10.61 -7.63 -18.39
C LEU A 184 9.97 -8.17 -17.11
N CYS A 185 8.64 -8.20 -17.05
CA CYS A 185 7.91 -8.78 -15.92
C CYS A 185 8.13 -10.29 -15.82
N LEU A 186 8.03 -11.04 -16.93
CA LEU A 186 8.30 -12.48 -16.93
C LEU A 186 9.74 -12.80 -16.53
N VAL A 187 10.72 -12.10 -17.11
CA VAL A 187 12.13 -12.26 -16.77
C VAL A 187 12.39 -11.89 -15.31
N GLY A 188 11.87 -10.76 -14.85
CA GLY A 188 12.07 -10.27 -13.50
C GLY A 188 11.41 -11.16 -12.44
N ILE A 189 10.15 -11.59 -12.65
CA ILE A 189 9.46 -12.53 -11.76
C ILE A 189 10.22 -13.87 -11.73
N THR A 190 10.67 -14.37 -12.88
CA THR A 190 11.47 -15.60 -12.95
C THR A 190 12.75 -15.44 -12.13
N PHE A 191 13.50 -14.36 -12.33
CA PHE A 191 14.68 -14.05 -11.54
C PHE A 191 14.39 -13.99 -10.04
N LEU A 192 13.33 -13.28 -9.63
CA LEU A 192 12.95 -13.16 -8.22
C LEU A 192 12.54 -14.50 -7.60
N LEU A 193 11.96 -15.42 -8.37
CA LEU A 193 11.62 -16.77 -7.92
C LEU A 193 12.85 -17.65 -7.72
N PHE A 194 13.80 -17.61 -8.66
CA PHE A 194 15.01 -18.44 -8.59
C PHE A 194 16.02 -17.89 -7.57
N PHE A 195 16.21 -16.57 -7.52
CA PHE A 195 17.18 -15.91 -6.65
C PHE A 195 16.58 -15.36 -5.35
N HIS A 196 15.44 -15.91 -4.92
CA HIS A 196 14.77 -15.51 -3.69
C HIS A 196 15.66 -15.67 -2.43
N TRP A 197 16.71 -16.50 -2.48
CA TRP A 197 17.68 -16.65 -1.39
C TRP A 197 18.51 -15.38 -1.15
N LEU A 198 18.62 -14.50 -2.15
CA LEU A 198 19.39 -13.25 -2.08
C LEU A 198 18.66 -12.19 -1.25
N VAL A 199 17.36 -12.40 -1.03
CA VAL A 199 16.53 -11.57 -0.15
C VAL A 199 16.95 -11.81 1.30
N PRO A 200 17.36 -10.76 2.04
CA PRO A 200 17.77 -10.94 3.43
C PRO A 200 16.58 -11.36 4.29
N SER A 201 16.79 -12.41 5.07
CA SER A 201 15.85 -12.81 6.12
C SER A 201 16.02 -11.85 7.30
N ARG A 202 15.11 -10.88 7.39
CA ARG A 202 15.03 -9.92 8.48
C ARG A 202 13.76 -10.24 9.24
N THR A 203 13.88 -10.82 10.42
CA THR A 203 12.83 -10.72 11.41
C THR A 203 13.03 -9.39 12.09
N LYS A 204 11.97 -8.59 12.23
CA LYS A 204 12.02 -7.46 13.17
C LYS A 204 12.40 -8.05 14.53
N GLU A 205 13.60 -7.76 15.02
CA GLU A 205 13.94 -7.92 16.44
C GLU A 205 13.26 -6.85 17.30
N ASN A 206 12.68 -5.84 16.66
CA ASN A 206 11.66 -5.03 17.29
C ASN A 206 10.35 -5.81 17.20
N HIS A 207 10.12 -6.67 18.20
CA HIS A 207 8.79 -6.77 18.78
C HIS A 207 8.26 -5.34 18.79
N SER A 208 7.32 -4.99 17.91
CA SER A 208 6.67 -3.70 18.06
C SER A 208 6.16 -3.67 19.50
N ILE A 209 6.07 -2.49 20.10
CA ILE A 209 5.40 -2.37 21.39
C ILE A 209 4.00 -3.04 21.28
N GLU A 210 3.39 -3.12 20.08
CA GLU A 210 2.18 -3.93 19.81
C GLU A 210 2.35 -5.46 19.87
N GLU A 211 3.50 -6.05 19.54
CA GLU A 211 3.78 -7.50 19.73
C GLU A 211 4.35 -7.80 21.12
N ALA A 212 5.06 -6.86 21.76
CA ALA A 212 5.45 -6.95 23.16
C ALA A 212 4.25 -6.73 24.12
N VAL A 213 3.20 -6.06 23.62
CA VAL A 213 1.88 -5.87 24.27
C VAL A 213 0.83 -6.81 23.67
N GLU A 214 1.21 -7.81 22.84
CA GLU A 214 0.36 -8.98 22.61
C GLU A 214 0.30 -9.76 23.94
N ILE A 215 -0.54 -9.30 24.87
CA ILE A 215 -0.87 -10.12 26.02
C ILE A 215 -1.78 -11.22 25.47
N LYS A 216 -1.15 -12.35 25.14
CA LYS A 216 -1.77 -13.48 24.41
C LYS A 216 -2.99 -14.06 25.12
N ASN A 217 -3.14 -13.76 26.40
CA ASN A 217 -4.13 -14.32 27.28
C ASN A 217 -4.95 -13.21 27.94
N TYR A 218 -6.21 -13.11 27.51
CA TYR A 218 -7.24 -12.28 28.12
C TYR A 218 -8.00 -13.10 29.14
N THR A 219 -8.35 -12.52 30.29
CA THR A 219 -9.30 -13.16 31.21
C THR A 219 -10.71 -12.62 30.97
N SER A 220 -11.69 -13.51 30.89
CA SER A 220 -13.13 -13.20 30.74
C SER A 220 -13.95 -14.05 31.70
N GLU A 221 -15.07 -13.50 32.17
CA GLU A 221 -16.07 -14.22 32.95
C GLU A 221 -17.28 -14.56 32.09
N VAL A 222 -17.69 -15.83 32.13
CA VAL A 222 -18.86 -16.32 31.41
C VAL A 222 -19.79 -17.07 32.36
N MET A 223 -21.09 -16.83 32.24
CA MET A 223 -22.15 -17.47 33.01
C MET A 223 -22.88 -18.51 32.16
N VAL A 224 -23.08 -19.69 32.75
CA VAL A 224 -23.90 -20.75 32.16
C VAL A 224 -25.38 -20.46 32.43
N THR A 225 -26.12 -20.13 31.38
CA THR A 225 -27.57 -19.86 31.45
C THR A 225 -28.40 -21.12 31.14
N ALA A 226 -29.70 -21.09 31.42
CA ALA A 226 -30.64 -22.15 31.04
C ALA A 226 -30.66 -22.46 29.53
N GLN A 227 -30.21 -21.53 28.68
CA GLN A 227 -30.19 -21.66 27.22
C GLN A 227 -28.84 -22.14 26.68
N SER A 228 -27.86 -22.36 27.56
CA SER A 228 -26.51 -22.76 27.21
C SER A 228 -26.45 -24.20 26.68
N THR A 229 -25.67 -24.43 25.62
CA THR A 229 -25.50 -25.76 25.02
C THR A 229 -24.54 -26.67 25.81
N VAL A 230 -23.96 -26.14 26.89
CA VAL A 230 -23.02 -26.83 27.79
C VAL A 230 -23.59 -27.11 29.18
N LEU A 231 -24.90 -26.96 29.36
CA LEU A 231 -25.58 -27.33 30.61
C LEU A 231 -25.40 -28.83 30.89
N GLU A 232 -24.99 -29.16 32.12
CA GLU A 232 -24.63 -30.51 32.59
C GLU A 232 -23.46 -31.19 31.86
N LYS A 233 -22.77 -30.50 30.94
CA LYS A 233 -21.56 -31.01 30.30
C LYS A 233 -20.33 -30.79 31.16
N ARG A 234 -19.28 -31.55 30.87
CA ARG A 234 -17.97 -31.42 31.52
C ARG A 234 -17.26 -30.15 31.07
N LEU A 235 -16.54 -29.50 31.98
CA LEU A 235 -15.74 -28.31 31.68
C LEU A 235 -14.76 -28.53 30.51
N GLY A 236 -14.18 -29.73 30.39
CA GLY A 236 -13.31 -30.08 29.27
C GLY A 236 -14.01 -30.03 27.89
N GLU A 237 -15.32 -30.22 27.81
CA GLU A 237 -16.09 -30.11 26.57
C GLU A 237 -16.33 -28.65 26.17
N LEU A 238 -16.50 -27.76 27.15
CA LEU A 238 -16.56 -26.32 26.93
C LEU A 238 -15.23 -25.80 26.38
N LEU A 239 -14.10 -26.23 26.96
CA LEU A 239 -12.76 -25.79 26.55
C LEU A 239 -12.38 -26.26 25.13
N LYS A 240 -12.91 -27.41 24.68
CA LYS A 240 -12.73 -27.88 23.30
C LYS A 240 -13.31 -26.94 22.25
N LEU A 241 -14.32 -26.14 22.59
CA LEU A 241 -14.90 -25.15 21.67
C LEU A 241 -13.95 -23.98 21.35
N GLY A 242 -12.86 -23.83 22.12
CA GLY A 242 -11.81 -22.84 21.90
C GLY A 242 -10.54 -23.39 21.23
N ASP A 243 -10.59 -24.56 20.58
CA ASP A 243 -9.44 -25.19 19.88
C ASP A 243 -8.18 -25.39 20.76
N GLY A 244 -8.34 -25.48 22.08
CA GLY A 244 -7.23 -25.63 23.02
C GLY A 244 -6.44 -24.35 23.31
N GLU A 245 -6.90 -23.20 22.80
CA GLU A 245 -6.29 -21.87 23.07
C GLU A 245 -6.85 -21.23 24.34
N VAL A 246 -7.87 -21.82 24.97
CA VAL A 246 -8.55 -21.29 26.16
C VAL A 246 -8.40 -22.25 27.32
N ILE A 247 -8.04 -21.71 28.49
CA ILE A 247 -7.99 -22.41 29.76
C ILE A 247 -9.05 -21.86 30.71
N ALA A 248 -9.57 -22.69 31.61
CA ALA A 248 -10.39 -22.23 32.72
C ALA A 248 -9.51 -22.05 33.96
N ASN A 249 -9.61 -20.90 34.61
CA ASN A 249 -8.85 -20.55 35.82
C ASN A 249 -9.61 -20.88 37.10
N ALA A 250 -10.94 -20.78 37.06
CA ALA A 250 -11.81 -21.10 38.18
C ALA A 250 -13.26 -21.30 37.72
N VAL A 251 -14.03 -22.05 38.50
CA VAL A 251 -15.49 -22.08 38.40
C VAL A 251 -16.08 -21.61 39.72
N LEU A 252 -16.97 -20.62 39.67
CA LEU A 252 -17.68 -20.08 40.82
C LEU A 252 -19.12 -20.59 40.81
N ARG A 253 -19.56 -21.19 41.92
CA ARG A 253 -20.94 -21.64 42.12
C ARG A 253 -21.47 -21.00 43.41
N GLY A 254 -22.32 -19.99 43.26
CA GLY A 254 -22.72 -19.14 44.37
C GLY A 254 -21.50 -18.42 44.97
N THR A 255 -21.19 -18.70 46.23
CA THR A 255 -20.01 -18.16 46.95
C THR A 255 -18.79 -19.07 46.92
N ALA A 256 -18.93 -20.32 46.47
CA ALA A 256 -17.87 -21.30 46.46
C ALA A 256 -17.00 -21.18 45.20
N ARG A 257 -15.67 -21.09 45.39
CA ARG A 257 -14.68 -21.15 44.32
C ARG A 257 -14.17 -22.58 44.18
N MET A 258 -14.36 -23.15 43.00
CA MET A 258 -13.95 -24.51 42.66
C MET A 258 -12.76 -24.49 41.70
N ALA A 259 -11.88 -25.48 41.84
CA ALA A 259 -10.80 -25.71 40.89
C ALA A 259 -11.36 -26.20 39.54
N PRO A 260 -10.79 -25.74 38.42
CA PRO A 260 -11.31 -26.01 37.07
C PRO A 260 -10.87 -27.39 36.56
N PHE A 261 -11.31 -28.47 37.21
CA PHE A 261 -10.99 -29.83 36.75
C PHE A 261 -11.78 -30.17 35.47
N PRO A 262 -11.17 -30.86 34.48
CA PRO A 262 -11.82 -31.15 33.19
C PRO A 262 -13.12 -31.97 33.29
N ASP A 263 -13.28 -32.76 34.34
CA ASP A 263 -14.44 -33.61 34.66
C ASP A 263 -15.54 -32.87 35.44
N LEU A 264 -15.29 -31.65 35.89
CA LEU A 264 -16.26 -30.83 36.61
C LEU A 264 -17.50 -30.57 35.73
N SER A 265 -18.69 -30.96 36.22
CA SER A 265 -19.96 -30.76 35.52
C SER A 265 -20.49 -29.34 35.74
N LEU A 266 -20.75 -28.64 34.64
CA LEU A 266 -21.29 -27.29 34.61
C LEU A 266 -22.78 -27.28 34.93
N ARG A 267 -23.21 -26.40 35.83
CA ARG A 267 -24.61 -26.20 36.21
C ARG A 267 -25.08 -24.81 35.83
N GLU A 268 -26.39 -24.64 35.79
CA GLU A 268 -27.00 -23.33 35.62
C GLU A 268 -26.50 -22.35 36.70
N ASN A 269 -26.21 -21.12 36.31
CA ASN A 269 -25.64 -20.04 37.13
C ASN A 269 -24.18 -20.26 37.58
N ASP A 270 -23.48 -21.29 37.07
CA ASP A 270 -22.03 -21.37 37.24
C ASP A 270 -21.35 -20.23 36.45
N ILE A 271 -20.35 -19.60 37.07
CA ILE A 271 -19.52 -18.58 36.43
C ILE A 271 -18.13 -19.16 36.22
N VAL A 272 -17.73 -19.29 34.96
CA VAL A 272 -16.44 -19.81 34.57
C VAL A 272 -15.51 -18.64 34.24
N MET A 273 -14.35 -18.59 34.89
CA MET A 273 -13.28 -17.67 34.54
C MET A 273 -12.42 -18.32 33.46
N LEU A 274 -12.48 -17.80 32.25
CA LEU A 274 -11.73 -18.27 31.09
C LEU A 274 -10.55 -17.35 30.81
N GLU A 275 -9.41 -17.92 30.46
CA GLU A 275 -8.22 -17.20 30.01
C GLU A 275 -7.79 -17.68 28.62
N GLY A 276 -7.59 -16.77 27.67
CA GLY A 276 -7.14 -17.11 26.31
C GLY A 276 -7.26 -15.93 25.33
N PRO A 277 -6.96 -16.12 24.04
CA PRO A 277 -7.05 -15.07 23.02
C PRO A 277 -8.49 -14.56 22.82
N SER A 278 -8.66 -13.26 22.55
CA SER A 278 -9.96 -12.60 22.33
C SER A 278 -10.87 -13.35 21.35
N LYS A 279 -10.33 -13.79 20.21
CA LYS A 279 -11.08 -14.57 19.19
C LYS A 279 -11.49 -15.97 19.64
N ALA A 280 -10.74 -16.58 20.55
CA ALA A 280 -11.04 -17.91 21.06
C ALA A 280 -12.13 -17.82 22.15
N LEU A 281 -12.06 -16.78 23.01
CA LEU A 281 -13.10 -16.47 23.98
C LEU A 281 -14.44 -16.15 23.32
N ASP A 282 -14.44 -15.31 22.28
CA ASP A 282 -15.66 -14.96 21.53
C ASP A 282 -16.31 -16.18 20.85
N ARG A 283 -15.49 -17.09 20.30
CA ARG A 283 -15.95 -18.36 19.75
C ARG A 283 -16.62 -19.24 20.80
N ILE A 284 -16.00 -19.39 21.98
CA ILE A 284 -16.58 -20.16 23.08
C ILE A 284 -17.93 -19.56 23.51
N VAL A 285 -17.98 -18.24 23.72
CA VAL A 285 -19.21 -17.55 24.15
C VAL A 285 -20.34 -17.74 23.14
N SER A 286 -20.05 -17.51 21.86
CA SER A 286 -21.04 -17.59 20.79
C SER A 286 -21.53 -19.03 20.55
N ASN A 287 -20.62 -20.00 20.49
CA ASN A 287 -20.97 -21.40 20.21
C ASN A 287 -21.68 -22.07 21.39
N ALA A 288 -21.26 -21.75 22.62
CA ALA A 288 -21.86 -22.30 23.84
C ALA A 288 -23.11 -21.52 24.31
N LYS A 289 -23.47 -20.41 23.65
CA LYS A 289 -24.55 -19.50 24.04
C LYS A 289 -24.42 -19.04 25.51
N LEU A 290 -23.19 -18.74 25.91
CA LEU A 290 -22.90 -18.28 27.27
C LEU A 290 -23.19 -16.80 27.40
N GLN A 291 -23.54 -16.39 28.61
CA GLN A 291 -23.72 -14.97 28.91
C GLN A 291 -22.41 -14.42 29.47
N LEU A 292 -21.81 -13.42 28.81
CA LEU A 292 -20.69 -12.68 29.37
C LEU A 292 -21.14 -11.98 30.67
N SER A 293 -20.28 -11.95 31.69
CA SER A 293 -20.55 -11.15 32.90
C SER A 293 -20.62 -9.67 32.53
N GLY A 294 -21.85 -9.17 32.37
CA GLY A 294 -22.21 -7.82 31.94
C GLY A 294 -23.65 -7.86 31.46
N LYS A 295 -24.49 -6.88 31.82
CA LYS A 295 -25.89 -6.90 31.37
C LYS A 295 -25.94 -6.73 29.84
N PRO A 296 -26.83 -7.46 29.13
CA PRO A 296 -27.01 -7.26 27.69
C PRO A 296 -27.46 -5.82 27.43
N LEU A 297 -26.82 -5.17 26.45
CA LEU A 297 -27.29 -3.90 25.90
C LEU A 297 -28.70 -4.13 25.38
N THR A 298 -29.71 -3.57 26.06
CA THR A 298 -31.13 -3.76 25.74
C THR A 298 -31.71 -2.45 25.21
N GLY A 299 -32.41 -2.50 24.07
CA GLY A 299 -33.07 -1.36 23.43
C GLY A 299 -32.48 -0.95 22.07
N GLU A 300 -32.87 0.22 21.55
CA GLU A 300 -32.44 0.82 20.25
C GLU A 300 -30.91 0.85 20.03
N GLN A 301 -30.12 0.70 21.09
CA GLN A 301 -28.65 0.62 21.04
C GLN A 301 -28.12 -0.69 20.43
N ALA A 302 -28.92 -1.76 20.38
CA ALA A 302 -28.57 -3.03 19.75
C ALA A 302 -28.83 -3.05 18.23
N GLN A 303 -29.48 -2.02 17.68
CA GLN A 303 -29.88 -1.95 16.26
C GLN A 303 -28.78 -1.38 15.33
N GLY A 304 -27.60 -1.07 15.87
CA GLY A 304 -26.41 -0.70 15.10
C GLY A 304 -25.29 -1.73 15.23
N ASP A 305 -24.35 -1.74 14.28
CA ASP A 305 -23.18 -2.62 14.29
C ASP A 305 -22.41 -2.49 15.62
N ILE A 306 -22.57 -3.49 16.48
CA ILE A 306 -21.81 -3.65 17.73
C ILE A 306 -20.38 -4.05 17.34
N ILE A 307 -19.39 -3.36 17.89
CA ILE A 307 -17.98 -3.61 17.66
C ILE A 307 -17.26 -3.86 18.98
N SER A 308 -16.20 -4.66 18.93
CA SER A 308 -15.26 -4.85 20.03
C SER A 308 -13.94 -4.17 19.68
N VAL A 309 -13.38 -3.40 20.60
CA VAL A 309 -12.12 -2.64 20.42
C VAL A 309 -11.17 -2.95 21.57
N GLU A 310 -9.91 -3.21 21.22
CA GLU A 310 -8.81 -3.39 22.17
C GLU A 310 -8.12 -2.04 22.43
N ALA A 311 -7.88 -1.70 23.70
CA ALA A 311 -7.33 -0.41 24.09
C ALA A 311 -6.45 -0.50 25.34
N ILE A 312 -5.51 0.43 25.48
CA ILE A 312 -4.65 0.61 26.66
C ILE A 312 -5.20 1.75 27.51
N ILE A 313 -5.27 1.55 28.82
CA ILE A 313 -5.53 2.62 29.78
C ILE A 313 -4.29 3.53 29.88
N SER A 314 -4.39 4.78 29.43
CA SER A 314 -3.29 5.76 29.53
C SER A 314 -3.02 6.20 30.98
N GLN A 315 -1.91 6.90 31.20
CA GLN A 315 -1.58 7.47 32.53
C GLN A 315 -2.59 8.56 32.95
N GLU A 316 -3.18 9.25 31.98
CA GLU A 316 -4.14 10.33 32.14
C GLU A 316 -5.59 9.82 32.22
N SER A 317 -5.80 8.50 32.20
CA SER A 317 -7.14 7.92 32.20
C SER A 317 -7.85 8.11 33.55
N PRO A 318 -9.08 8.64 33.56
CA PRO A 318 -9.89 8.75 34.78
C PRO A 318 -10.40 7.38 35.28
N LEU A 319 -10.16 6.30 34.53
CA LEU A 319 -10.48 4.93 34.94
C LEU A 319 -9.49 4.38 35.98
N LYS A 320 -8.33 5.04 36.15
CA LYS A 320 -7.28 4.60 37.07
C LYS A 320 -7.77 4.57 38.52
N GLY A 321 -7.55 3.43 39.18
CA GLY A 321 -7.90 3.23 40.59
C GLY A 321 -9.38 2.95 40.83
N LEU A 322 -10.20 2.88 39.78
CA LEU A 322 -11.61 2.52 39.86
C LEU A 322 -11.83 1.08 39.38
N SER A 323 -12.83 0.42 39.95
CA SER A 323 -13.29 -0.89 39.46
C SER A 323 -14.38 -0.75 38.41
N ALA A 324 -14.49 -1.73 37.52
CA ALA A 324 -15.54 -1.75 36.49
C ALA A 324 -16.97 -1.73 37.08
N LYS A 325 -17.16 -2.23 38.31
CA LYS A 325 -18.42 -2.20 39.06
C LYS A 325 -18.73 -0.80 39.60
N GLU A 326 -17.75 -0.03 40.04
CA GLU A 326 -17.94 1.36 40.51
C GLU A 326 -18.29 2.30 39.36
N LEU A 327 -17.70 2.08 38.19
CA LEU A 327 -17.92 2.90 36.99
C LEU A 327 -19.28 2.65 36.32
N ALA A 328 -19.87 1.45 36.54
CA ALA A 328 -21.12 1.01 35.91
C ALA A 328 -21.17 1.31 34.39
N LEU A 329 -20.06 1.06 33.68
CA LEU A 329 -19.83 1.46 32.28
C LEU A 329 -20.95 1.05 31.33
N SER A 330 -21.61 -0.08 31.62
CA SER A 330 -22.74 -0.58 30.85
C SER A 330 -24.00 0.29 30.98
N TYR A 331 -24.25 0.89 32.15
CA TYR A 331 -25.42 1.74 32.40
C TYR A 331 -25.20 3.21 32.05
N THR A 332 -24.02 3.74 32.35
CA THR A 332 -23.72 5.17 32.17
C THR A 332 -23.31 5.49 30.75
N ARG A 333 -22.60 4.57 30.07
CA ARG A 333 -21.98 4.82 28.76
C ARG A 333 -22.32 3.78 27.69
N GLY A 334 -23.11 2.74 28.01
CA GLY A 334 -23.54 1.73 27.04
C GLY A 334 -22.38 0.91 26.48
N VAL A 335 -21.35 0.66 27.29
CA VAL A 335 -20.17 -0.14 26.91
C VAL A 335 -19.90 -1.23 27.93
N ASN A 336 -19.62 -2.42 27.43
CA ASN A 336 -19.30 -3.59 28.22
C ASN A 336 -17.79 -3.85 28.19
N LEU A 337 -17.21 -4.09 29.37
CA LEU A 337 -15.85 -4.57 29.51
C LEU A 337 -15.85 -6.09 29.37
N LEU A 338 -15.28 -6.60 28.28
CA LEU A 338 -15.27 -8.03 27.97
C LEU A 338 -14.08 -8.73 28.60
N ALA A 339 -12.92 -8.08 28.58
CA ALA A 339 -11.68 -8.67 29.05
C ALA A 339 -10.70 -7.59 29.52
N ILE A 340 -9.81 -8.01 30.42
CA ILE A 340 -8.68 -7.22 30.90
C ILE A 340 -7.43 -8.10 30.81
N SER A 341 -6.31 -7.47 30.53
CA SER A 341 -5.01 -8.10 30.54
C SER A 341 -3.95 -7.16 31.12
N ARG A 342 -3.15 -7.68 32.06
CA ARG A 342 -2.13 -6.94 32.81
C ARG A 342 -0.79 -7.66 32.68
N HIS A 343 0.24 -6.92 32.32
CA HIS A 343 1.54 -7.49 31.97
C HIS A 343 2.13 -8.36 33.10
N GLY A 344 2.27 -9.66 32.83
CA GLY A 344 2.93 -10.62 33.73
C GLY A 344 2.08 -11.10 34.92
N GLU A 345 0.84 -10.68 35.05
CA GLU A 345 -0.04 -11.06 36.15
C GLU A 345 -1.23 -11.91 35.70
N ARG A 346 -1.44 -13.05 36.36
CA ARG A 346 -2.71 -13.79 36.26
C ARG A 346 -3.73 -13.18 37.20
N LEU A 347 -4.78 -12.61 36.62
CA LEU A 347 -5.87 -11.98 37.37
C LEU A 347 -6.69 -13.07 38.10
N LYS A 348 -6.71 -13.00 39.44
CA LYS A 348 -7.39 -13.99 40.31
C LYS A 348 -8.76 -13.54 40.81
N GLU A 349 -9.09 -12.27 40.61
CA GLU A 349 -10.30 -11.59 41.09
C GLU A 349 -11.35 -11.48 39.99
N ARG A 350 -12.58 -11.09 40.36
CA ARG A 350 -13.67 -10.91 39.40
C ARG A 350 -13.43 -9.64 38.56
N LEU A 351 -13.71 -9.69 37.25
CA LEU A 351 -13.55 -8.57 36.31
C LEU A 351 -14.28 -7.31 36.78
N GLY A 352 -15.46 -7.48 37.39
CA GLY A 352 -16.24 -6.37 37.94
C GLY A 352 -15.59 -5.69 39.14
N SER A 353 -14.87 -6.42 39.99
CA SER A 353 -14.27 -5.90 41.23
C SER A 353 -12.80 -5.51 41.08
N LEU A 354 -12.17 -5.84 39.96
CA LEU A 354 -10.77 -5.53 39.70
C LEU A 354 -10.58 -4.03 39.55
N THR A 355 -9.60 -3.46 40.25
CA THR A 355 -9.19 -2.07 40.08
C THR A 355 -8.33 -1.90 38.83
N LEU A 356 -8.76 -1.00 37.94
CA LEU A 356 -8.08 -0.70 36.68
C LEU A 356 -6.83 0.14 36.94
N ALA A 357 -5.73 -0.21 36.26
CA ALA A 357 -4.45 0.46 36.36
C ALA A 357 -4.02 1.03 34.99
N ALA A 358 -3.20 2.08 35.02
CA ALA A 358 -2.56 2.58 33.81
C ALA A 358 -1.64 1.49 33.23
N GLY A 359 -1.71 1.29 31.90
CA GLY A 359 -1.03 0.21 31.20
C GLY A 359 -1.83 -1.08 31.07
N ASP A 360 -3.00 -1.21 31.72
CA ASP A 360 -3.90 -2.34 31.48
C ASP A 360 -4.41 -2.32 30.04
N VAL A 361 -4.44 -3.50 29.41
CA VAL A 361 -5.09 -3.71 28.12
C VAL A 361 -6.51 -4.19 28.37
N ILE A 362 -7.48 -3.44 27.85
CA ILE A 362 -8.90 -3.72 28.01
C ILE A 362 -9.57 -3.98 26.66
N VAL A 363 -10.56 -4.86 26.66
CA VAL A 363 -11.42 -5.14 25.50
C VAL A 363 -12.81 -4.61 25.79
N LEU A 364 -13.25 -3.63 25.02
CA LEU A 364 -14.53 -2.95 25.18
C LEU A 364 -15.48 -3.31 24.04
N GLN A 365 -16.74 -3.55 24.35
CA GLN A 365 -17.82 -3.80 23.39
C GLN A 365 -18.88 -2.72 23.47
N GLY A 366 -19.25 -2.15 22.33
CA GLY A 366 -20.26 -1.10 22.24
C GLY A 366 -20.63 -0.77 20.80
N SER A 367 -21.46 0.26 20.61
CA SER A 367 -21.86 0.71 19.27
C SER A 367 -20.69 1.37 18.53
N ARG A 368 -20.55 1.10 17.22
CA ARG A 368 -19.57 1.76 16.34
C ARG A 368 -19.65 3.29 16.39
N LYS A 369 -20.83 3.86 16.63
CA LYS A 369 -21.02 5.32 16.69
C LYS A 369 -20.47 5.95 17.96
N THR A 370 -20.53 5.26 19.09
CA THR A 370 -20.20 5.82 20.42
C THR A 370 -18.76 5.51 20.83
N MET A 371 -18.16 4.46 20.25
CA MET A 371 -16.82 4.00 20.62
C MET A 371 -15.73 5.08 20.52
N PRO A 372 -15.61 5.89 19.44
CA PRO A 372 -14.56 6.90 19.33
C PRO A 372 -14.62 7.96 20.44
N THR A 373 -15.83 8.41 20.79
CA THR A 373 -16.07 9.38 21.87
C THR A 373 -15.66 8.78 23.22
N ILE A 374 -15.97 7.51 23.45
CA ILE A 374 -15.64 6.80 24.70
C ILE A 374 -14.13 6.61 24.84
N MET A 375 -13.41 6.39 23.75
CA MET A 375 -11.95 6.32 23.79
C MET A 375 -11.32 7.66 24.18
N GLN A 376 -11.89 8.77 23.68
CA GLN A 376 -11.43 10.11 24.04
C GLN A 376 -11.78 10.48 25.49
N ASP A 377 -13.02 10.25 25.91
CA ASP A 377 -13.51 10.60 27.26
C ASP A 377 -12.74 9.88 28.37
N PHE A 378 -12.32 8.63 28.13
CA PHE A 378 -11.58 7.82 29.09
C PHE A 378 -10.06 7.77 28.84
N SER A 379 -9.56 8.60 27.92
CA SER A 379 -8.14 8.64 27.54
C SER A 379 -7.58 7.22 27.23
N LEU A 380 -8.28 6.45 26.41
CA LEU A 380 -7.89 5.10 26.02
C LEU A 380 -7.13 5.12 24.69
N LEU A 381 -6.01 4.40 24.62
CA LEU A 381 -5.19 4.30 23.42
C LEU A 381 -5.54 3.02 22.65
N PRO A 382 -6.15 3.06 21.46
CA PRO A 382 -6.53 1.86 20.72
C PRO A 382 -5.31 1.05 20.26
N LEU A 383 -5.29 -0.25 20.58
CA LEU A 383 -4.26 -1.22 20.16
C LEU A 383 -4.52 -1.79 18.76
N ALA A 384 -5.76 -1.70 18.28
CA ALA A 384 -6.18 -2.29 17.01
C ALA A 384 -6.77 -1.25 16.05
N GLN A 385 -5.92 -0.59 15.26
CA GLN A 385 -6.39 0.00 14.00
C GLN A 385 -6.47 -1.08 12.93
N ARG A 386 -7.52 -1.91 12.98
CA ARG A 386 -7.98 -2.59 11.78
C ARG A 386 -9.17 -1.82 11.25
N GLU A 387 -8.94 -1.03 10.20
CA GLU A 387 -10.00 -0.55 9.32
C GLU A 387 -10.63 -1.74 8.60
N VAL A 388 -11.44 -2.53 9.31
CA VAL A 388 -12.28 -3.52 8.64
C VAL A 388 -13.49 -2.77 8.10
N LEU A 389 -13.36 -2.34 6.84
CA LEU A 389 -14.48 -1.91 6.00
C LEU A 389 -15.37 -3.13 5.70
N LEU A 390 -16.17 -3.55 6.67
CA LEU A 390 -17.28 -4.50 6.51
C LEU A 390 -18.57 -3.70 6.39
N GLY A 391 -19.39 -4.01 5.37
CA GLY A 391 -20.79 -3.56 5.31
C GLY A 391 -21.21 -2.73 4.09
N THR A 392 -20.31 -2.22 3.25
CA THR A 392 -20.75 -1.63 1.98
C THR A 392 -21.12 -2.73 0.99
N ARG A 393 -22.33 -2.67 0.43
CA ARG A 393 -22.77 -3.43 -0.74
C ARG A 393 -21.76 -3.18 -1.87
N ARG A 394 -20.71 -4.00 -1.96
CA ARG A 394 -19.63 -3.81 -2.92
C ARG A 394 -20.21 -4.10 -4.30
N ARG A 395 -20.37 -3.06 -5.12
CA ARG A 395 -20.64 -3.20 -6.56
C ARG A 395 -19.32 -3.65 -7.22
N ALA A 396 -18.91 -4.88 -6.95
CA ALA A 396 -17.55 -5.37 -7.23
C ALA A 396 -17.17 -5.27 -8.72
N PHE A 397 -18.15 -5.41 -9.61
CA PHE A 397 -17.91 -5.44 -11.05
C PHE A 397 -17.96 -4.08 -11.73
N ILE A 398 -18.66 -3.08 -11.16
CA ILE A 398 -18.84 -1.79 -11.84
C ILE A 398 -17.51 -1.05 -12.04
N PRO A 399 -16.62 -0.91 -11.05
CA PRO A 399 -15.31 -0.28 -11.26
C PRO A 399 -14.49 -0.97 -12.35
N LEU A 400 -14.56 -2.30 -12.42
CA LEU A 400 -13.83 -3.08 -13.41
C LEU A 400 -14.39 -2.87 -14.82
N ILE A 401 -15.71 -2.81 -14.96
CA ILE A 401 -16.37 -2.51 -16.24
C ILE A 401 -16.01 -1.09 -16.71
N ILE A 402 -16.04 -0.11 -15.81
CA ILE A 402 -15.67 1.29 -16.14
C ILE A 402 -14.22 1.34 -16.62
N LEU A 403 -13.30 0.71 -15.90
CA LEU A 403 -11.89 0.63 -16.29
C LEU A 403 -11.74 -0.08 -17.64
N ALA A 404 -12.39 -1.23 -17.84
CA ALA A 404 -12.32 -1.98 -19.09
C ALA A 404 -12.85 -1.19 -20.29
N LEU A 405 -13.95 -0.43 -20.11
CA LEU A 405 -14.50 0.45 -21.13
C LEU A 405 -13.54 1.59 -21.47
N ALA A 406 -12.94 2.25 -20.46
CA ALA A 406 -11.96 3.31 -20.68
C ALA A 406 -10.75 2.78 -21.46
N MET A 407 -10.22 1.62 -21.04
CA MET A 407 -9.11 0.95 -21.71
C MET A 407 -9.43 0.55 -23.15
N ALA A 408 -10.60 -0.03 -23.40
CA ALA A 408 -11.02 -0.42 -24.74
C ALA A 408 -11.18 0.80 -25.65
N ALA A 409 -11.76 1.89 -25.14
CA ALA A 409 -11.91 3.13 -25.88
C ALA A 409 -10.56 3.74 -26.28
N THR A 410 -9.57 3.74 -25.37
CA THR A 410 -8.22 4.25 -25.67
C THR A 410 -7.43 3.30 -26.58
N ALA A 411 -7.59 1.99 -26.43
CA ALA A 411 -6.87 1.01 -27.22
C ALA A 411 -7.28 0.98 -28.69
N VAL A 412 -8.57 1.21 -28.98
CA VAL A 412 -9.09 1.29 -30.35
C VAL A 412 -8.95 2.71 -30.94
N GLY A 413 -8.46 3.68 -30.15
CA GLY A 413 -8.33 5.07 -30.58
C GLY A 413 -9.67 5.81 -30.70
N LEU A 414 -10.72 5.35 -30.02
CA LEU A 414 -12.05 5.97 -30.05
C LEU A 414 -12.09 7.32 -29.32
N ALA A 415 -11.25 7.48 -28.28
CA ALA A 415 -11.13 8.70 -27.51
C ALA A 415 -9.69 8.90 -27.02
N PRO A 416 -9.21 10.16 -26.88
CA PRO A 416 -7.95 10.47 -26.22
C PRO A 416 -7.93 9.95 -24.78
N VAL A 417 -6.75 9.53 -24.32
CA VAL A 417 -6.54 8.99 -22.96
C VAL A 417 -7.05 9.92 -21.85
N PRO A 418 -6.80 11.24 -21.87
CA PRO A 418 -7.30 12.16 -20.84
C PRO A 418 -8.82 12.14 -20.72
N VAL A 419 -9.52 12.17 -21.86
CA VAL A 419 -10.99 12.22 -21.91
C VAL A 419 -11.59 10.91 -21.43
N ALA A 420 -11.06 9.78 -21.91
CA ALA A 420 -11.54 8.45 -21.52
C ALA A 420 -11.38 8.21 -20.01
N PHE A 421 -10.23 8.55 -19.45
CA PHE A 421 -9.97 8.36 -18.02
C PHE A 421 -10.70 9.38 -17.14
N PHE A 422 -10.86 10.63 -17.59
CA PHE A 422 -11.68 11.60 -16.88
C PHE A 422 -13.15 11.16 -16.81
N ALA A 423 -13.70 10.66 -17.93
CA ALA A 423 -15.04 10.08 -17.97
C ALA A 423 -15.15 8.85 -17.05
N ALA A 424 -14.11 8.01 -16.99
CA ALA A 424 -14.05 6.87 -16.07
C ALA A 424 -14.03 7.31 -14.61
N ALA A 425 -13.23 8.31 -14.24
CA ALA A 425 -13.18 8.87 -12.90
C ALA A 425 -14.54 9.47 -12.49
N LEU A 426 -15.19 10.20 -13.39
CA LEU A 426 -16.55 10.70 -13.19
C LEU A 426 -17.55 9.54 -13.00
N GLY A 427 -17.44 8.50 -13.82
CA GLY A 427 -18.23 7.27 -13.70
C GLY A 427 -18.08 6.63 -12.32
N MET A 428 -16.87 6.55 -11.77
CA MET A 428 -16.65 6.00 -10.42
C MET A 428 -17.42 6.76 -9.34
N VAL A 429 -17.57 8.08 -9.49
CA VAL A 429 -18.35 8.92 -8.57
C VAL A 429 -19.85 8.76 -8.80
N VAL A 430 -20.30 8.86 -10.06
CA VAL A 430 -21.72 8.78 -10.44
C VAL A 430 -22.32 7.43 -10.04
N PHE A 431 -21.61 6.32 -10.28
CA PHE A 431 -22.04 4.98 -9.88
C PHE A 431 -21.81 4.66 -8.40
N ARG A 432 -21.32 5.63 -7.61
CA ARG A 432 -21.01 5.54 -6.17
C ARG A 432 -20.05 4.39 -5.84
N CYS A 433 -19.06 4.17 -6.70
CA CYS A 433 -17.96 3.24 -6.44
C CYS A 433 -17.03 3.79 -5.35
N ILE A 434 -16.88 5.10 -5.29
CA ILE A 434 -16.13 5.82 -4.25
C ILE A 434 -17.06 6.83 -3.57
N PRO A 435 -17.15 6.84 -2.23
CA PRO A 435 -17.84 7.89 -1.49
C PRO A 435 -17.22 9.26 -1.78
N LEU A 436 -18.05 10.28 -1.93
CA LEU A 436 -17.59 11.66 -2.16
C LEU A 436 -16.58 12.14 -1.10
N THR A 437 -16.72 11.66 0.15
CA THR A 437 -15.80 11.97 1.27
C THR A 437 -14.40 11.42 1.09
N ASP A 438 -14.25 10.34 0.33
CA ASP A 438 -12.98 9.65 0.11
C ASP A 438 -12.40 9.92 -1.29
N PHE A 439 -13.17 10.56 -2.18
CA PHE A 439 -12.75 10.92 -3.53
C PHE A 439 -11.47 11.76 -3.53
N TYR A 440 -11.48 12.92 -2.87
CA TYR A 440 -10.31 13.81 -2.82
C TYR A 440 -9.14 13.20 -2.02
N LYS A 441 -9.42 12.31 -1.06
CA LYS A 441 -8.38 11.57 -0.33
C LYS A 441 -7.67 10.52 -1.19
N SER A 442 -8.34 10.06 -2.24
CA SER A 442 -7.78 9.07 -3.18
C SER A 442 -6.82 9.69 -4.18
N VAL A 443 -6.84 11.02 -4.32
CA VAL A 443 -5.98 11.77 -5.24
C VAL A 443 -4.69 12.18 -4.52
N ASP A 444 -3.55 11.85 -5.12
CA ASP A 444 -2.23 12.20 -4.61
C ASP A 444 -1.86 13.62 -5.07
N GLY A 445 -2.36 14.61 -4.32
CA GLY A 445 -2.15 16.03 -4.61
C GLY A 445 -0.68 16.41 -4.83
N PRO A 446 0.27 15.99 -3.97
CA PRO A 446 1.69 16.25 -4.17
C PRO A 446 2.23 15.79 -5.52
N ILE A 447 1.86 14.60 -6.00
CA ILE A 447 2.30 14.12 -7.33
C ILE A 447 1.74 15.00 -8.44
N LEU A 448 0.46 15.38 -8.37
CA LEU A 448 -0.16 16.24 -9.38
C LEU A 448 0.47 17.63 -9.43
N VAL A 449 0.72 18.24 -8.27
CA VAL A 449 1.37 19.55 -8.17
C VAL A 449 2.80 19.49 -8.69
N MET A 450 3.54 18.43 -8.36
CA MET A 450 4.90 18.21 -8.87
C MET A 450 4.90 18.12 -10.40
N LEU A 451 4.03 17.29 -10.98
CA LEU A 451 3.91 17.17 -12.44
C LEU A 451 3.58 18.51 -13.09
N ALA A 452 2.54 19.19 -12.58
CA ALA A 452 2.09 20.48 -13.10
C ALA A 452 3.20 21.55 -13.05
N ALA A 453 4.03 21.56 -12.00
CA ALA A 453 5.11 22.51 -11.86
C ALA A 453 6.35 22.16 -12.71
N LEU A 454 6.64 20.87 -12.90
CA LEU A 454 7.82 20.41 -13.65
C LEU A 454 7.62 20.39 -15.17
N ILE A 455 6.38 20.29 -15.66
CA ILE A 455 6.11 20.30 -17.11
C ILE A 455 6.64 21.58 -17.78
N PRO A 456 6.30 22.81 -17.32
CA PRO A 456 6.85 24.03 -17.92
C PRO A 456 8.37 24.15 -17.76
N VAL A 457 8.92 23.68 -16.63
CA VAL A 457 10.37 23.68 -16.39
C VAL A 457 11.09 22.74 -17.36
N SER A 458 10.54 21.55 -17.61
CA SER A 458 11.03 20.60 -18.61
C SER A 458 10.92 21.16 -20.03
N ASP A 459 9.75 21.72 -20.39
CA ASP A 459 9.54 22.31 -21.71
C ASP A 459 10.51 23.48 -21.96
N SER A 460 10.90 24.23 -20.91
CA SER A 460 11.91 25.28 -21.03
C SER A 460 13.29 24.77 -21.47
N LEU A 461 13.64 23.52 -21.15
CA LEU A 461 14.88 22.90 -21.62
C LEU A 461 14.88 22.70 -23.15
N ARG A 462 13.69 22.42 -23.71
CA ARG A 462 13.48 22.28 -25.16
C ARG A 462 13.45 23.66 -25.82
N THR A 463 12.65 24.59 -25.33
CA THR A 463 12.47 25.92 -25.96
C THR A 463 13.74 26.77 -25.93
N THR A 464 14.61 26.59 -24.93
CA THR A 464 15.93 27.26 -24.87
C THR A 464 17.02 26.54 -25.70
N GLY A 465 16.73 25.37 -26.28
CA GLY A 465 17.70 24.55 -27.00
C GLY A 465 18.72 23.85 -26.09
N GLY A 466 18.44 23.73 -24.79
CA GLY A 466 19.31 23.02 -23.85
C GLY A 466 19.35 21.51 -24.10
N SER A 467 18.21 20.90 -24.48
CA SER A 467 18.16 19.48 -24.86
C SER A 467 19.11 19.16 -26.03
N ASP A 468 19.19 20.05 -27.01
CA ASP A 468 20.05 19.87 -28.19
C ASP A 468 21.55 20.02 -27.86
N LEU A 469 21.90 20.87 -26.89
CA LEU A 469 23.27 20.95 -26.38
C LEU A 469 23.71 19.68 -25.67
N ILE A 470 22.87 19.14 -24.77
CA ILE A 470 23.19 17.87 -24.10
C ILE A 470 23.27 16.75 -25.14
N ALA A 471 22.34 16.71 -26.09
CA ALA A 471 22.37 15.75 -27.18
C ALA A 471 23.63 15.87 -28.03
N GLY A 472 24.14 17.08 -28.29
CA GLY A 472 25.41 17.29 -28.97
C GLY A 472 26.60 16.72 -28.19
N TRP A 473 26.70 17.03 -26.89
CA TRP A 473 27.76 16.48 -26.02
C TRP A 473 27.72 14.97 -25.90
N LEU A 474 26.52 14.40 -25.74
CA LEU A 474 26.34 12.94 -25.75
C LEU A 474 26.62 12.36 -27.14
N GLY A 475 26.25 13.08 -28.21
CA GLY A 475 26.45 12.69 -29.59
C GLY A 475 27.92 12.56 -29.97
N GLU A 476 28.80 13.42 -29.45
CA GLU A 476 30.25 13.28 -29.64
C GLU A 476 30.79 11.96 -29.06
N VAL A 477 30.28 11.54 -27.90
CA VAL A 477 30.62 10.25 -27.27
C VAL A 477 29.98 9.09 -28.03
N ALA A 478 28.74 9.28 -28.51
CA ALA A 478 27.93 8.22 -29.09
C ALA A 478 28.08 8.02 -30.60
N ALA A 479 28.70 8.95 -31.33
CA ALA A 479 28.94 8.81 -32.78
C ALA A 479 29.80 7.59 -33.12
N THR A 480 30.55 7.06 -32.14
CA THR A 480 31.35 5.83 -32.27
C THR A 480 30.65 4.58 -31.73
N LEU A 481 29.49 4.75 -31.06
CA LEU A 481 28.74 3.65 -30.47
C LEU A 481 27.73 3.09 -31.49
N PRO A 482 27.61 1.75 -31.58
CA PRO A 482 26.48 1.13 -32.27
C PRO A 482 25.15 1.53 -31.64
N ALA A 483 24.04 1.38 -32.36
CA ALA A 483 22.71 1.76 -31.89
C ALA A 483 22.32 1.12 -30.54
N TRP A 484 22.73 -0.13 -30.28
CA TRP A 484 22.52 -0.79 -28.99
C TRP A 484 23.29 -0.14 -27.83
N GLY A 485 24.47 0.42 -28.11
CA GLY A 485 25.30 1.12 -27.13
C GLY A 485 24.73 2.49 -26.78
N ALA A 486 24.26 3.24 -27.78
CA ALA A 486 23.56 4.51 -27.58
C ALA A 486 22.27 4.32 -26.76
N LEU A 487 21.48 3.28 -27.07
CA LEU A 487 20.28 2.95 -26.32
C LEU A 487 20.59 2.52 -24.88
N GLY A 488 21.62 1.69 -24.70
CA GLY A 488 22.10 1.26 -23.40
C GLY A 488 22.56 2.43 -22.52
N LEU A 489 23.25 3.41 -23.10
CA LEU A 489 23.67 4.63 -22.40
C LEU A 489 22.47 5.36 -21.79
N ILE A 490 21.44 5.64 -22.60
CA ILE A 490 20.23 6.33 -22.13
C ILE A 490 19.50 5.52 -21.06
N LEU A 491 19.35 4.20 -21.25
CA LEU A 491 18.71 3.32 -20.26
C LEU A 491 19.46 3.35 -18.92
N ILE A 492 20.77 3.16 -18.94
CA ILE A 492 21.62 3.13 -17.74
C ILE A 492 21.60 4.50 -17.05
N THR A 493 21.71 5.60 -17.79
CA THR A 493 21.65 6.94 -17.21
C THR A 493 20.28 7.22 -16.58
N ALA A 494 19.18 6.86 -17.25
CA ALA A 494 17.85 7.01 -16.67
C ALA A 494 17.69 6.19 -15.38
N MET A 495 18.15 4.93 -15.37
CA MET A 495 18.15 4.09 -14.15
C MET A 495 19.02 4.68 -13.03
N ALA A 496 20.18 5.24 -13.35
CA ALA A 496 21.11 5.79 -12.35
C ALA A 496 20.61 7.10 -11.74
N VAL A 497 19.93 7.93 -12.53
CA VAL A 497 19.37 9.21 -12.07
C VAL A 497 18.09 9.00 -11.25
N THR A 498 17.33 7.95 -11.55
CA THR A 498 16.01 7.72 -10.94
C THR A 498 16.00 7.66 -9.42
N PRO A 499 16.91 6.95 -8.71
CA PRO A 499 16.89 6.92 -7.24
C PRO A 499 17.01 8.29 -6.57
N PHE A 500 17.53 9.29 -7.28
CA PHE A 500 17.73 10.64 -6.80
C PHE A 500 16.57 11.59 -7.14
N LEU A 501 15.67 11.16 -8.01
CA LEU A 501 14.51 11.91 -8.47
C LEU A 501 13.24 11.11 -8.17
N ASN A 502 12.08 11.74 -8.24
CA ASN A 502 10.86 10.95 -8.40
C ASN A 502 10.80 10.45 -9.86
N ASN A 503 10.35 9.21 -10.08
CA ASN A 503 10.29 8.56 -11.39
C ASN A 503 9.72 9.47 -12.51
N ALA A 504 8.64 10.20 -12.24
CA ALA A 504 8.05 11.10 -13.23
C ALA A 504 8.92 12.33 -13.53
N ALA A 505 9.62 12.87 -12.51
CA ALA A 505 10.57 13.96 -12.69
C ALA A 505 11.77 13.51 -13.54
N THR A 506 12.24 12.26 -13.36
CA THR A 506 13.28 11.68 -14.23
C THR A 506 12.86 11.72 -15.69
N VAL A 507 11.64 11.28 -16.01
CA VAL A 507 11.17 11.27 -17.41
C VAL A 507 11.03 12.68 -17.96
N LEU A 508 10.51 13.63 -17.18
CA LEU A 508 10.39 15.02 -17.62
C LEU A 508 11.77 15.62 -17.97
N VAL A 509 12.83 15.25 -17.29
CA VAL A 509 14.18 15.74 -17.60
C VAL A 509 14.85 14.92 -18.72
N MET A 510 14.84 13.60 -18.59
CA MET A 510 15.57 12.68 -19.48
C MET A 510 14.87 12.44 -20.82
N GLY A 511 13.55 12.56 -20.89
CA GLY A 511 12.77 12.31 -22.11
C GLY A 511 13.15 13.23 -23.26
N PRO A 512 13.14 14.57 -23.09
CA PRO A 512 13.59 15.50 -24.13
C PRO A 512 15.06 15.29 -24.51
N ILE A 513 15.93 14.99 -23.52
CA ILE A 513 17.35 14.70 -23.77
C ILE A 513 17.50 13.45 -24.64
N ALA A 514 16.79 12.37 -24.32
CA ALA A 514 16.82 11.11 -25.05
C ALA A 514 16.27 11.26 -26.48
N ALA A 515 15.23 12.06 -26.67
CA ALA A 515 14.66 12.36 -27.98
C ALA A 515 15.61 13.18 -28.86
N SER A 516 16.16 14.29 -28.35
CA SER A 516 17.17 15.08 -29.08
C SER A 516 18.41 14.23 -29.37
N PHE A 517 18.85 13.39 -28.43
CA PHE A 517 19.98 12.47 -28.62
C PHE A 517 19.74 11.46 -29.74
N ALA A 518 18.56 10.82 -29.77
CA ALA A 518 18.18 9.91 -30.85
C ALA A 518 18.18 10.61 -32.22
N THR A 519 17.56 11.80 -32.28
CA THR A 519 17.43 12.60 -33.50
C THR A 519 18.80 13.04 -34.04
N SER A 520 19.72 13.46 -33.16
CA SER A 520 21.09 13.85 -33.51
C SER A 520 21.90 12.69 -34.09
N LEU A 521 21.58 11.44 -33.73
CA LEU A 521 22.19 10.23 -34.28
C LEU A 521 21.46 9.71 -35.53
N GLY A 522 20.39 10.37 -35.98
CA GLY A 522 19.56 9.93 -37.10
C GLY A 522 18.66 8.75 -36.78
N PHE A 523 18.43 8.46 -35.50
CA PHE A 523 17.55 7.39 -35.04
C PHE A 523 16.15 7.88 -34.69
N LYS A 524 15.19 6.95 -34.74
CA LYS A 524 13.82 7.19 -34.26
C LYS A 524 13.77 7.28 -32.73
N PRO A 525 13.06 8.26 -32.14
CA PRO A 525 13.09 8.52 -30.69
C PRO A 525 12.34 7.49 -29.84
N GLU A 526 11.46 6.68 -30.42
CA GLU A 526 10.55 5.79 -29.68
C GLU A 526 11.27 4.80 -28.76
N ALA A 527 12.32 4.14 -29.26
CA ALA A 527 13.09 3.18 -28.47
C ALA A 527 13.80 3.86 -27.29
N PHE A 528 14.32 5.07 -27.50
CA PHE A 528 15.02 5.85 -26.48
C PHE A 528 14.07 6.39 -25.42
N LEU A 529 12.90 6.85 -25.84
CA LEU A 529 11.81 7.24 -24.96
C LEU A 529 11.33 6.06 -24.09
N MET A 530 11.16 4.87 -24.69
CA MET A 530 10.81 3.66 -23.95
C MET A 530 11.93 3.22 -22.99
N ALA A 531 13.20 3.40 -23.38
CA ALA A 531 14.34 3.17 -22.48
C ALA A 531 14.32 4.11 -21.27
N VAL A 532 13.96 5.39 -21.45
CA VAL A 532 13.76 6.32 -20.33
C VAL A 532 12.60 5.87 -19.44
N ALA A 533 11.47 5.43 -20.02
CA ALA A 533 10.32 4.93 -19.25
C ALA A 533 10.69 3.71 -18.38
N ILE A 534 11.37 2.72 -18.99
CA ILE A 534 11.86 1.52 -18.29
C ILE A 534 12.85 1.91 -17.21
N GLY A 535 13.82 2.76 -17.54
CA GLY A 535 14.84 3.19 -16.59
C GLY A 535 14.27 3.92 -15.38
N ALA A 536 13.25 4.76 -15.60
CA ALA A 536 12.52 5.45 -14.54
C ALA A 536 11.56 4.55 -13.75
N GLY A 537 11.08 3.44 -14.32
CA GLY A 537 10.22 2.48 -13.63
C GLY A 537 10.96 1.41 -12.84
N CYS A 538 12.25 1.19 -13.11
CA CYS A 538 13.07 0.12 -12.56
C CYS A 538 13.97 0.54 -11.38
N ASP A 539 13.42 1.26 -10.39
CA ASP A 539 14.16 1.60 -9.18
C ASP A 539 14.18 0.44 -8.17
N PHE A 540 15.21 -0.40 -8.27
CA PHE A 540 15.43 -1.53 -7.36
C PHE A 540 16.59 -1.31 -6.38
N LEU A 541 17.37 -0.24 -6.56
CA LEU A 541 18.65 -0.08 -5.87
C LEU A 541 18.49 0.57 -4.50
N THR A 542 17.41 1.31 -4.27
CA THR A 542 17.22 2.06 -3.03
C THR A 542 15.80 1.89 -2.45
N PRO A 543 15.66 2.04 -1.13
CA PRO A 543 14.35 2.08 -0.48
C PRO A 543 13.57 3.38 -0.71
N VAL A 544 14.24 4.45 -1.14
CA VAL A 544 13.66 5.81 -1.20
C VAL A 544 13.20 6.22 -2.60
N GLY A 545 13.80 5.70 -3.67
CA GLY A 545 13.47 6.18 -5.02
C GLY A 545 12.05 5.80 -5.50
N HIS A 546 11.42 4.76 -4.91
CA HIS A 546 9.99 4.51 -5.13
C HIS A 546 9.24 4.19 -3.83
N GLN A 547 8.07 4.82 -3.69
CA GLN A 547 7.10 4.60 -2.61
C GLN A 547 6.76 3.11 -2.34
N CYS A 548 6.82 2.20 -3.33
CA CYS A 548 6.62 0.76 -3.10
C CYS A 548 7.72 0.17 -2.23
N ASN A 549 8.97 0.52 -2.53
CA ASN A 549 10.14 0.12 -1.75
C ASN A 549 10.08 0.74 -0.34
N THR A 550 9.72 2.01 -0.25
CA THR A 550 9.55 2.70 1.04
C THR A 550 8.47 2.05 1.90
N LEU A 551 7.34 1.65 1.30
CA LEU A 551 6.23 1.02 2.01
C LEU A 551 6.62 -0.34 2.61
N VAL A 552 7.50 -1.11 1.94
CA VAL A 552 7.98 -2.39 2.47
C VAL A 552 9.22 -2.26 3.34
N PHE A 553 9.94 -1.14 3.27
CA PHE A 553 11.17 -0.89 4.03
C PHE A 553 10.99 -1.13 5.53
N GLY A 554 10.03 -0.43 6.13
CA GLY A 554 9.74 -0.52 7.57
C GLY A 554 9.13 -1.86 7.99
N PRO A 555 8.03 -2.33 7.38
CA PRO A 555 7.39 -3.58 7.75
C PRO A 555 8.25 -4.83 7.47
N GLY A 556 9.12 -4.78 6.46
CA GLY A 556 10.07 -5.86 6.16
C GLY A 556 11.36 -5.83 6.97
N GLY A 557 11.60 -4.79 7.78
CA GLY A 557 12.80 -4.65 8.61
C GLY A 557 14.10 -4.56 7.79
N TYR A 558 14.03 -4.04 6.57
CA TYR A 558 15.18 -3.95 5.67
C TYR A 558 16.15 -2.85 6.10
N LYS A 559 17.41 -3.01 5.73
CA LYS A 559 18.43 -1.95 5.76
C LYS A 559 18.65 -1.37 4.38
N PHE A 560 19.16 -0.15 4.27
CA PHE A 560 19.47 0.46 2.98
C PHE A 560 20.42 -0.43 2.15
N SER A 561 21.41 -1.04 2.81
CA SER A 561 22.37 -1.98 2.22
C SER A 561 21.77 -3.28 1.68
N ASP A 562 20.52 -3.58 1.99
CA ASP A 562 19.85 -4.80 1.57
C ASP A 562 19.32 -4.69 0.12
N TYR A 563 18.97 -3.48 -0.33
CA TYR A 563 18.38 -3.26 -1.66
C TYR A 563 19.32 -3.57 -2.83
N PRO A 564 20.56 -3.06 -2.86
CA PRO A 564 21.47 -3.35 -3.96
C PRO A 564 21.78 -4.84 -4.13
N ARG A 565 21.67 -5.65 -3.06
CA ARG A 565 21.97 -7.10 -3.12
C ARG A 565 21.06 -7.82 -4.09
N LEU A 566 19.76 -7.52 -4.07
CA LEU A 566 18.78 -8.09 -4.99
C LEU A 566 18.57 -7.20 -6.22
N GLY A 567 18.56 -5.89 -6.02
CA GLY A 567 18.22 -4.91 -7.04
C GLY A 567 19.29 -4.75 -8.11
N LEU A 568 20.58 -4.82 -7.79
CA LEU A 568 21.66 -4.64 -8.77
C LEU A 568 21.71 -5.80 -9.78
N PRO A 569 21.67 -7.08 -9.37
CA PRO A 569 21.54 -8.20 -10.31
C PRO A 569 20.30 -8.11 -11.20
N LEU A 570 19.14 -7.75 -10.62
CA LEU A 570 17.90 -7.59 -11.38
C LEU A 570 17.98 -6.42 -12.37
N SER A 571 18.58 -5.30 -11.97
CA SER A 571 18.80 -4.13 -12.82
C SER A 571 19.68 -4.47 -14.02
N PHE A 572 20.78 -5.19 -13.78
CA PHE A 572 21.67 -5.65 -14.84
C PHE A 572 20.95 -6.59 -15.82
N LEU A 573 20.15 -7.53 -15.30
CA LEU A 573 19.34 -8.44 -16.12
C LEU A 573 18.34 -7.65 -16.99
N ILE A 574 17.70 -6.64 -16.43
CA ILE A 574 16.76 -5.78 -17.15
C ILE A 574 17.47 -5.01 -18.25
N ILE A 575 18.66 -4.44 -18.00
CA ILE A 575 19.45 -3.77 -19.05
C ILE A 575 19.76 -4.75 -20.19
N LEU A 576 20.23 -5.95 -19.86
CA LEU A 576 20.63 -6.97 -20.83
C LEU A 576 19.45 -7.43 -21.70
N VAL A 577 18.25 -7.54 -21.14
CA VAL A 577 17.04 -7.96 -21.86
C VAL A 577 16.36 -6.80 -22.59
N SER A 578 16.37 -5.60 -22.01
CA SER A 578 15.67 -4.43 -22.56
C SER A 578 16.28 -3.99 -23.88
N ILE A 579 17.62 -3.93 -23.98
CA ILE A 579 18.30 -3.43 -25.19
C ILE A 579 17.91 -4.23 -26.45
N PRO A 580 18.08 -5.57 -26.53
CA PRO A 580 17.72 -6.32 -27.72
C PRO A 580 16.21 -6.32 -27.97
N ALA A 581 15.38 -6.37 -26.92
CA ALA A 581 13.93 -6.35 -27.06
C ALA A 581 13.42 -5.00 -27.60
N LEU A 582 13.98 -3.88 -27.13
CA LEU A 582 13.66 -2.55 -27.64
C LEU A 582 14.04 -2.40 -29.10
N LEU A 583 15.22 -2.87 -29.52
CA LEU A 583 15.64 -2.81 -30.92
C LEU A 583 14.76 -3.68 -31.84
N TYR A 584 14.21 -4.77 -31.31
CA TYR A 584 13.30 -5.65 -32.05
C TYR A 584 11.89 -5.05 -32.18
N VAL A 585 11.33 -4.54 -31.08
CA VAL A 585 9.95 -3.99 -31.05
C VAL A 585 9.91 -2.60 -31.68
N TRP A 586 10.93 -1.78 -31.46
CA TRP A 586 11.05 -0.41 -31.94
C TRP A 586 12.36 -0.24 -32.73
N PRO A 587 12.38 -0.63 -34.02
CA PRO A 587 13.55 -0.47 -34.87
C PRO A 587 13.99 0.99 -34.93
N VAL A 588 15.23 1.24 -34.53
CA VAL A 588 15.84 2.58 -34.43
C VAL A 588 16.32 3.14 -35.77
N ALA A 589 16.49 2.28 -36.78
CA ALA A 589 16.89 2.62 -38.15
C ALA A 589 15.69 2.79 -39.10
#